data_AF-D8JC34-F1
#
_entry.id   AF-D8JC34-F1
#
_cell.length_a   1.000
_cell.length_b   1.000
_cell.length_c   1.000
_cell.angle_alpha   90.00
_cell.angle_beta   90.00
_cell.angle_gamma   90.00
#
_symmetry.space_group_name_H-M   'P 1'
#
loop_
_entity.id
_entity.type
_entity.pdbx_description
1 polymer ?
#
loop_
_entity_poly.entity_id
_entity_poly.type
_entity_poly.pdbx_seq_one_letter_code
_entity_poly.pdbx_strand_id
1 'polypeptide(L)'
;MEWLQPRSPWDVLAGFLASIWALFTLHIHWLQGTNFFDLRIMLWVLVVTAVCLGVLLLSGGLISGQLYRSRDRYLRAVQALGGSALVMFIVLLII
;
A
#
# COMPACT_ATOMS: atom_id res chain seq x y z
N MET A 1 -8.60 -24.91 -16.55
CA MET A 1 -7.94 -23.59 -16.45
C MET A 1 -8.92 -22.56 -15.86
N GLU A 2 -9.43 -22.81 -14.65
CA GLU A 2 -10.54 -22.01 -14.06
C GLU A 2 -10.11 -21.14 -12.86
N TRP A 3 -8.81 -21.08 -12.57
CA TRP A 3 -8.28 -20.33 -11.41
C TRP A 3 -8.00 -18.84 -11.69
N LEU A 4 -8.42 -18.31 -12.84
CA LEU A 4 -7.93 -17.04 -13.39
C LEU A 4 -8.84 -15.82 -13.14
N GLN A 5 -9.82 -15.91 -12.25
CA GLN A 5 -10.75 -14.80 -12.00
C GLN A 5 -10.95 -14.51 -10.50
N PRO A 6 -11.23 -13.25 -10.14
CA PRO A 6 -11.64 -12.88 -8.79
C PRO A 6 -12.79 -13.79 -8.32
N ARG A 7 -12.67 -14.33 -7.11
CA ARG A 7 -13.61 -15.33 -6.58
C ARG A 7 -14.99 -14.74 -6.35
N SER A 8 -15.07 -13.44 -6.12
CA SER A 8 -16.32 -12.71 -6.04
C SER A 8 -16.20 -11.29 -6.62
N PRO A 9 -17.30 -10.71 -7.15
CA PRO A 9 -17.34 -9.29 -7.51
C PRO A 9 -17.08 -8.37 -6.29
N TRP A 10 -17.32 -8.86 -5.07
CA TRP A 10 -17.02 -8.15 -3.83
C TRP A 10 -15.51 -7.96 -3.62
N ASP A 11 -14.67 -8.92 -4.04
CA ASP A 11 -13.21 -8.81 -3.93
C ASP A 11 -12.67 -7.67 -4.80
N VAL A 12 -13.25 -7.51 -5.99
CA VAL A 12 -12.90 -6.44 -6.93
C VAL A 12 -13.35 -5.08 -6.39
N LEU A 13 -14.57 -5.01 -5.83
CA LEU A 13 -15.09 -3.81 -5.21
C LEU A 13 -14.23 -3.39 -3.99
N ALA A 14 -13.84 -4.34 -3.15
CA ALA A 14 -12.96 -4.09 -2.01
C ALA A 14 -11.58 -3.58 -2.46
N GLY A 15 -11.00 -4.17 -3.50
CA GLY A 15 -9.75 -3.68 -4.10
C GLY A 15 -9.88 -2.24 -4.61
N PHE A 16 -10.99 -1.93 -5.28
CA PHE A 16 -11.23 -0.58 -5.81
C PHE A 16 -11.35 0.46 -4.69
N LEU A 17 -12.15 0.17 -3.65
CA LEU A 17 -12.29 1.04 -2.49
C LEU A 17 -10.97 1.24 -1.74
N ALA A 18 -10.19 0.17 -1.55
CA ALA A 18 -8.87 0.24 -0.93
C ALA A 18 -7.89 1.12 -1.73
N SER A 19 -7.98 1.08 -3.07
CA SER A 19 -7.16 1.92 -3.95
C SER A 19 -7.51 3.39 -3.83
N ILE A 20 -8.80 3.72 -3.84
CA ILE A 20 -9.28 5.09 -3.66
C ILE A 20 -8.82 5.63 -2.30
N TRP A 21 -9.02 4.85 -1.24
CA TRP A 21 -8.57 5.21 0.10
C TRP A 21 -7.07 5.48 0.14
N ALA A 22 -6.25 4.57 -0.40
CA ALA A 22 -4.79 4.73 -0.42
C ALA A 22 -4.33 5.98 -1.18
N LEU A 23 -4.94 6.28 -2.34
CA LEU A 23 -4.64 7.49 -3.11
C LEU A 23 -5.03 8.76 -2.35
N PHE A 24 -6.20 8.77 -1.71
CA PHE A 24 -6.67 9.92 -0.94
C PHE A 24 -5.79 10.17 0.29
N THR A 25 -5.39 9.12 0.99
CA THR A 25 -4.44 9.20 2.12
C THR A 25 -3.09 9.75 1.67
N LEU A 26 -2.54 9.27 0.55
CA LEU A 26 -1.31 9.80 -0.04
C LEU A 26 -1.44 11.28 -0.38
N HIS A 27 -2.54 11.67 -1.04
CA HIS A 27 -2.79 13.05 -1.43
C HIS A 27 -2.79 13.98 -0.21
N ILE A 28 -3.50 13.62 0.86
CA ILE A 28 -3.53 14.39 2.11
C ILE A 28 -2.12 14.56 2.68
N HIS A 29 -1.38 13.47 2.84
CA HIS A 29 -0.09 13.49 3.54
C HIS A 29 1.04 14.15 2.73
N TRP A 30 0.94 14.19 1.40
CA TRP A 30 1.92 14.84 0.54
C TRP A 30 1.62 16.31 0.25
N LEU A 31 0.35 16.71 0.17
CA LEU A 31 -0.03 18.01 -0.39
C LEU A 31 -0.65 18.98 0.62
N GLN A 32 -1.07 18.54 1.81
CA GLN A 32 -1.59 19.45 2.84
C GLN A 32 -0.48 19.98 3.75
N GLY A 33 0.25 20.98 3.26
CA GLY A 33 1.10 21.84 4.09
C GLY A 33 2.19 21.09 4.87
N THR A 34 2.65 19.96 4.34
CA THR A 34 3.59 19.06 5.01
C THR A 34 4.96 19.71 5.14
N ASN A 35 5.40 19.94 6.37
CA ASN A 35 6.73 20.49 6.63
C ASN A 35 7.80 19.38 6.51
N PHE A 36 8.33 19.20 5.29
CA PHE A 36 9.37 18.21 5.01
C PHE A 36 10.74 18.50 5.65
N PHE A 37 10.92 19.66 6.30
CA PHE A 37 12.13 19.96 7.06
C PHE A 37 12.13 19.28 8.44
N ASP A 38 10.97 18.88 8.95
CA ASP A 38 10.87 18.09 10.16
C ASP A 38 11.08 16.61 9.84
N LEU A 39 12.15 16.03 10.39
CA LEU A 39 12.53 14.62 10.19
C LEU A 39 11.41 13.66 10.60
N ARG A 40 10.67 13.96 11.68
CA ARG A 40 9.57 13.10 12.16
C ARG A 40 8.42 13.10 11.15
N ILE A 41 8.08 14.26 10.60
CA ILE A 41 7.03 14.39 9.58
C ILE A 41 7.45 13.67 8.30
N MET A 42 8.70 13.83 7.86
CA MET A 42 9.22 13.15 6.67
C MET A 42 9.18 11.61 6.83
N LEU A 43 9.63 11.09 7.98
CA LEU A 43 9.56 9.66 8.29
C LEU A 43 8.13 9.13 8.32
N TRP A 44 7.21 9.89 8.94
CA TRP A 44 5.78 9.55 8.94
C TRP A 44 5.21 9.45 7.52
N VAL A 45 5.49 10.45 6.68
CA VAL A 45 5.03 10.47 5.27
C VAL A 45 5.61 9.29 4.48
N LEU A 46 6.86 8.92 4.73
CA LEU A 46 7.48 7.75 4.10
C LEU A 46 6.81 6.43 4.54
N VAL A 47 6.49 6.28 5.83
CA VAL A 47 5.73 5.12 6.35
C VAL A 47 4.37 5.03 5.66
N VAL A 48 3.60 6.14 5.66
CA VAL A 48 2.30 6.21 5.00
C VAL A 48 2.43 5.86 3.51
N THR A 49 3.45 6.37 2.85
CA THR A 49 3.70 6.10 1.43
C THR A 49 3.97 4.63 1.17
N ALA A 50 4.85 3.99 1.95
CA ALA A 50 5.16 2.58 1.80
C ALA A 50 3.92 1.69 2.01
N VAL A 51 3.10 2.00 3.02
CA VAL A 51 1.84 1.28 3.28
C VAL A 51 0.85 1.45 2.14
N CYS A 52 0.61 2.69 1.69
CA CYS A 52 -0.33 2.97 0.59
C CYS A 52 0.11 2.31 -0.72
N LEU A 53 1.41 2.30 -1.04
CA LEU A 53 1.93 1.58 -2.21
C LEU A 53 1.71 0.07 -2.11
N GLY A 54 1.89 -0.53 -0.93
CA GLY A 54 1.61 -1.94 -0.69
C GLY A 54 0.13 -2.28 -0.94
N VAL A 55 -0.77 -1.43 -0.44
CA VAL A 55 -2.22 -1.56 -0.66
C VAL A 55 -2.57 -1.43 -2.14
N LEU A 56 -2.00 -0.46 -2.86
CA LEU A 56 -2.23 -0.25 -4.29
C LEU A 56 -1.73 -1.41 -5.16
N LEU A 57 -0.59 -2.01 -4.81
CA LEU A 57 -0.08 -3.19 -5.49
C LEU A 57 -1.01 -4.40 -5.30
N LEU A 58 -1.49 -4.63 -4.08
CA LEU A 58 -2.44 -5.71 -3.79
C LEU A 58 -3.77 -5.51 -4.49
N SER A 59 -4.34 -4.31 -4.42
CA SER A 59 -5.61 -4.00 -5.04
C SER A 59 -5.53 -4.07 -6.57
N GLY A 60 -4.47 -3.53 -7.19
CA GLY A 60 -4.23 -3.65 -8.62
C GLY A 60 -4.05 -5.11 -9.07
N GLY A 61 -3.37 -5.92 -8.27
CA GLY A 61 -3.27 -7.37 -8.49
C GLY A 61 -4.62 -8.09 -8.38
N LEU A 62 -5.46 -7.71 -7.41
CA LEU A 62 -6.82 -8.24 -7.22
C LEU A 62 -7.72 -7.91 -8.41
N ILE A 63 -7.78 -6.63 -8.78
CA ILE A 63 -8.64 -6.12 -9.86
C ILE A 63 -8.25 -6.75 -11.21
N SER A 64 -6.95 -6.87 -11.49
CA SER A 64 -6.45 -7.46 -12.74
C SER A 64 -6.49 -9.01 -12.76
N GLY A 65 -6.81 -9.65 -11.62
CA GLY A 65 -6.70 -11.09 -11.44
C GLY A 65 -5.26 -11.63 -11.43
N GLN A 66 -4.25 -10.79 -11.66
CA GLN A 66 -2.85 -11.19 -11.71
C GLN A 66 -2.30 -11.61 -10.34
N LEU A 67 -2.91 -11.14 -9.25
CA LEU A 67 -2.57 -11.58 -7.90
C LEU A 67 -2.68 -13.09 -7.76
N TYR A 68 -3.70 -13.70 -8.36
CA TYR A 68 -3.93 -15.15 -8.29
C TYR A 68 -2.95 -15.93 -9.16
N ARG A 69 -2.43 -15.31 -10.23
CA ARG A 69 -1.46 -15.92 -11.16
C ARG A 69 -0.02 -15.83 -10.68
N SER A 70 0.34 -14.82 -9.89
CA SER A 70 1.70 -14.56 -9.43
C SER A 70 1.76 -14.13 -7.97
N ARG A 71 0.98 -14.84 -7.13
CA ARG A 71 0.80 -14.54 -5.71
C ARG A 71 2.10 -14.31 -4.96
N ASP A 72 3.12 -15.14 -5.20
CA ASP A 72 4.40 -15.04 -4.50
C ASP A 72 5.17 -13.74 -4.81
N ARG A 73 5.02 -13.20 -6.02
CA ARG A 73 5.64 -11.90 -6.38
C ARG A 73 4.96 -10.75 -5.64
N TYR A 74 3.63 -10.74 -5.60
CA TYR A 74 2.87 -9.74 -4.87
C TYR A 74 3.13 -9.83 -3.35
N LEU A 75 3.12 -11.04 -2.77
CA LEU A 75 3.43 -11.23 -1.36
C LEU A 75 4.83 -10.74 -1.00
N ARG A 76 5.84 -11.05 -1.83
CA ARG A 76 7.21 -10.54 -1.61
C ARG A 76 7.30 -9.02 -1.70
N ALA A 77 6.67 -8.41 -2.70
CA ALA A 77 6.65 -6.95 -2.84
C ALA A 77 5.99 -6.27 -1.64
N VAL A 78 4.86 -6.81 -1.18
CA VAL A 78 4.13 -6.32 -0.01
C VAL A 78 4.92 -6.54 1.28
N GLN A 79 5.58 -7.68 1.43
CA GLN A 79 6.46 -7.94 2.58
C GLN A 79 7.64 -6.98 2.62
N ALA A 80 8.23 -6.65 1.47
CA ALA A 80 9.32 -5.68 1.40
C ALA A 80 8.84 -4.27 1.78
N LEU A 81 7.67 -3.84 1.29
CA LEU A 81 7.07 -2.54 1.62
C LEU A 81 6.57 -2.47 3.06
N GLY A 82 5.96 -3.54 3.57
CA GLY A 82 5.52 -3.65 4.96
C GLY A 82 6.70 -3.71 5.92
N GLY A 83 7.76 -4.44 5.56
CA GLY A 83 9.00 -4.52 6.33
C GLY A 83 9.71 -3.17 6.39
N SER A 84 9.81 -2.45 5.27
CA SER A 84 10.40 -1.11 5.26
C SER A 84 9.55 -0.12 6.06
N ALA A 85 8.23 -0.16 5.94
CA ALA A 85 7.31 0.63 6.76
C ALA A 85 7.46 0.35 8.26
N LEU A 86 7.60 -0.92 8.65
CA LEU A 86 7.80 -1.32 10.04
C LEU A 86 9.12 -0.80 10.62
N VAL A 87 10.22 -0.93 9.86
CA VAL A 87 11.53 -0.38 10.27
C VAL A 87 11.45 1.14 10.43
N MET A 88 10.87 1.84 9.46
CA MET A 88 10.70 3.31 9.53
C MET A 88 9.82 3.73 10.71
N PHE A 89 8.76 2.98 11.01
CA PHE A 89 7.91 3.23 12.17
C PHE A 89 8.63 3.02 13.50
N ILE A 90 9.46 1.97 13.62
CA ILE A 90 10.29 1.75 14.82
C ILE A 90 11.26 2.91 15.00
N VAL A 91 11.93 3.36 13.93
CA VAL A 91 12.82 4.53 13.98
C VAL A 91 12.05 5.77 14.44
N LEU A 92 10.85 5.99 13.93
CA LEU A 92 10.00 7.12 14.34
C LEU A 92 9.63 7.07 15.84
N LEU A 93 9.44 5.88 16.42
CA LEU A 93 9.14 5.73 17.86
C LEU A 93 10.34 6.01 18.77
N ILE A 94 11.56 5.81 18.27
CA ILE A 94 12.80 5.98 19.05
C ILE A 94 13.21 7.46 19.10
N ILE A 95 12.93 8.22 18.05
CA ILE A 95 13.32 9.63 17.90
C ILE A 95 12.33 10.53 18.62
#